data_AF-A0A371JRI1-F1
#
_entry.id   AF-A0A371JRI1-F1
#
_cell.length_a   1.000
_cell.length_b   1.000
_cell.length_c   1.000
_cell.angle_alpha   90.00
_cell.angle_beta   90.00
_cell.angle_gamma   90.00
#
_symmetry.space_group_name_H-M   'P 1'
#
loop_
_entity.id
_entity.type
_entity.pdbx_description
1 polymer ?
#
loop_
_entity_poly.entity_id
_entity_poly.type
_entity_poly.pdbx_seq_one_letter_code
_entity_poly.pdbx_strand_id
1 'polypeptide(L)'
;MKTVKLLLVIMMFGTNFSVWSQQEGNVQGLWFYEQLAHRDAAYEIELQNINGQDELDYWVDQSNFERHLGKANFPAYLAYMKGKKEAYKSHLQKCNDGCSFSSLYLAKAREYLSLSDSEFLGGYNTDNVAQHIPRKRKLK
;
A
#
# COMPACT_ATOMS: atom_id res chain seq x y z
N MET A 1 32.36 3.38 -52.64
CA MET A 1 32.65 3.74 -51.22
C MET A 1 31.89 4.97 -50.70
N LYS A 2 30.86 5.51 -51.39
CA LYS A 2 30.08 6.67 -50.92
C LYS A 2 28.79 6.27 -50.20
N THR A 3 28.19 5.16 -50.62
CA THR A 3 26.95 4.60 -50.04
C THR A 3 27.16 3.92 -48.69
N VAL A 4 28.32 3.27 -48.48
CA VAL A 4 28.68 2.64 -47.19
C VAL A 4 28.95 3.69 -46.10
N LYS A 5 29.47 4.87 -46.47
CA LYS A 5 29.65 5.99 -45.53
C LYS A 5 28.31 6.57 -45.05
N LEU A 6 27.26 6.52 -45.89
CA LEU A 6 25.92 6.99 -45.53
C LEU A 6 25.24 6.06 -44.50
N LEU A 7 25.42 4.74 -44.63
CA LEU A 7 24.84 3.74 -43.73
C LEU A 7 25.47 3.79 -42.31
N LEU A 8 26.76 4.10 -42.20
CA LEU A 8 27.43 4.24 -40.90
C LEU A 8 26.98 5.47 -40.10
N VAL A 9 26.53 6.54 -40.77
CA VAL A 9 26.07 7.77 -40.10
C VAL A 9 24.68 7.59 -39.47
N ILE A 10 23.82 6.77 -40.07
CA ILE A 10 22.45 6.52 -39.57
C ILE A 10 22.46 5.65 -38.30
N MET A 11 23.43 4.75 -38.17
CA MET A 11 23.54 3.85 -37.01
C MET A 11 24.00 4.56 -35.72
N MET A 12 24.66 5.72 -35.82
CA MET A 12 25.16 6.48 -34.66
C MET A 12 24.13 7.41 -34.01
N PHE A 13 22.95 7.63 -34.61
CA PHE A 13 21.92 8.52 -34.08
C PHE A 13 20.79 7.82 -33.29
N GLY A 14 20.85 6.49 -33.15
CA GLY A 14 19.72 5.69 -32.63
C GLY A 14 19.65 5.44 -31.13
N THR A 15 20.57 5.94 -30.29
CA THR A 15 20.71 5.45 -28.91
C THR A 15 20.68 6.54 -27.83
N ASN A 16 19.64 7.38 -27.76
CA ASN A 16 19.48 8.31 -26.62
C ASN A 16 18.02 8.64 -26.24
N PHE A 17 17.11 7.67 -26.08
CA PHE A 17 15.74 7.97 -25.61
C PHE A 17 15.17 7.07 -24.50
N SER A 18 15.97 6.22 -23.86
CA SER A 18 15.42 5.23 -22.90
C SER A 18 15.41 5.66 -21.43
N VAL A 19 15.87 6.87 -21.07
CA VAL A 19 16.10 7.22 -19.65
C VAL A 19 14.87 7.81 -18.96
N TRP A 20 13.87 8.32 -19.69
CA TRP A 20 12.73 9.04 -19.09
C TRP A 20 11.52 8.16 -18.72
N SER A 21 11.45 6.90 -19.18
CA SER A 21 10.30 6.03 -18.88
C SER A 21 10.34 5.41 -17.47
N GLN A 22 11.48 5.41 -16.79
CA GLN A 22 11.61 4.79 -15.46
C GLN A 22 11.12 5.69 -14.32
N GLN A 23 11.18 7.03 -14.49
CA GLN A 23 10.77 8.00 -13.47
C GLN A 23 9.24 8.08 -13.35
N GLU A 24 8.51 8.17 -14.47
CA GLU A 24 7.04 8.24 -14.47
C GLU A 24 6.42 6.92 -14.01
N GLY A 25 7.00 5.77 -14.38
CA GLY A 25 6.49 4.46 -13.96
C GLY A 25 6.50 4.24 -12.45
N ASN A 26 7.47 4.82 -11.73
CA ASN A 26 7.56 4.68 -10.28
C ASN A 26 6.48 5.51 -9.55
N VAL A 27 6.29 6.77 -9.96
CA VAL A 27 5.26 7.66 -9.39
C VAL A 27 3.85 7.15 -9.73
N GLN A 28 3.62 6.74 -10.98
CA GLN A 28 2.36 6.14 -11.41
C GLN A 28 2.07 4.84 -10.67
N GLY A 29 3.12 4.05 -10.37
CA GLY A 29 3.04 2.83 -9.58
C GLY A 29 2.58 3.08 -8.15
N LEU A 30 3.06 4.13 -7.48
CA LEU A 30 2.64 4.45 -6.10
C LEU A 30 1.18 4.93 -6.04
N TRP A 31 0.76 5.78 -6.97
CA TRP A 31 -0.63 6.26 -7.06
C TRP A 31 -1.65 5.13 -7.23
N PHE A 32 -1.26 4.05 -7.91
CA PHE A 32 -2.09 2.84 -7.99
C PHE A 32 -2.35 2.23 -6.61
N TYR A 33 -1.33 2.12 -5.76
CA TYR A 33 -1.47 1.54 -4.42
C TYR A 33 -2.25 2.45 -3.45
N GLU A 34 -2.14 3.77 -3.59
CA GLU A 34 -2.99 4.70 -2.84
C GLU A 34 -4.48 4.49 -3.18
N GLN A 35 -4.83 4.38 -4.46
CA GLN A 35 -6.21 4.10 -4.86
C GLN A 35 -6.69 2.71 -4.45
N LEU A 36 -5.82 1.71 -4.56
CA LEU A 36 -6.14 0.36 -4.09
C LEU A 36 -6.49 0.40 -2.60
N ALA A 37 -5.68 1.10 -1.80
CA ALA A 37 -5.95 1.29 -0.38
C ALA A 37 -7.30 1.96 -0.10
N HIS A 38 -7.64 3.02 -0.83
CA HIS A 38 -8.95 3.67 -0.69
C HIS A 38 -10.12 2.74 -1.05
N ARG A 39 -9.97 1.95 -2.12
CA ARG A 39 -10.98 0.97 -2.55
C ARG A 39 -11.16 -0.12 -1.49
N ASP A 40 -10.07 -0.69 -1.01
CA ASP A 40 -10.12 -1.76 -0.03
C ASP A 40 -10.71 -1.26 1.29
N ALA A 41 -10.33 -0.05 1.74
CA ALA A 41 -10.94 0.57 2.91
C ALA A 41 -12.45 0.77 2.74
N ALA A 42 -12.91 1.23 1.57
CA ALA A 42 -14.34 1.38 1.29
C ALA A 42 -15.07 0.03 1.35
N TYR A 43 -14.49 -1.01 0.76
CA TYR A 43 -15.03 -2.37 0.83
C TYR A 43 -15.11 -2.89 2.28
N GLU A 44 -14.05 -2.70 3.07
CA GLU A 44 -14.00 -3.11 4.48
C GLU A 44 -15.03 -2.39 5.37
N ILE A 45 -15.27 -1.11 5.10
CA ILE A 45 -16.30 -0.32 5.79
C ILE A 45 -17.70 -0.88 5.48
N GLU A 46 -17.91 -1.28 4.23
CA GLU A 46 -19.16 -1.87 3.74
C GLU A 46 -19.30 -3.36 4.07
N LEU A 47 -18.24 -3.99 4.59
CA LEU A 47 -18.20 -5.40 5.00
C LEU A 47 -19.05 -5.62 6.26
N GLN A 48 -20.35 -5.47 6.10
CA GLN A 48 -21.37 -5.59 7.12
C GLN A 48 -22.12 -6.91 6.92
N ASN A 49 -22.55 -7.53 8.01
CA ASN A 49 -23.41 -8.71 8.01
C ASN A 49 -22.82 -10.00 7.40
N ILE A 50 -21.50 -10.11 7.28
CA ILE A 50 -20.85 -11.40 6.99
C ILE A 50 -20.72 -12.24 8.27
N ASN A 51 -20.60 -13.56 8.12
CA ASN A 51 -20.39 -14.42 9.28
C ASN A 51 -18.97 -14.18 9.86
N GLY A 52 -18.77 -14.47 11.15
CA GLY A 52 -17.51 -14.17 11.82
C GLY A 52 -16.30 -14.96 11.30
N GLN A 53 -16.50 -16.13 10.68
CA GLN A 53 -15.42 -16.89 10.06
C GLN A 53 -14.99 -16.25 8.74
N ASP A 54 -15.94 -15.86 7.89
CA ASP A 54 -15.67 -15.15 6.64
C ASP A 54 -14.96 -13.82 6.92
N GLU A 55 -15.36 -13.13 7.99
CA GLU A 55 -14.70 -11.90 8.41
C GLU A 55 -13.25 -12.17 8.81
N LEU A 56 -13.02 -13.20 9.62
CA LEU A 56 -11.68 -13.59 10.03
C LEU A 56 -10.80 -13.95 8.82
N ASP A 57 -11.33 -14.75 7.91
CA ASP A 57 -10.62 -15.20 6.70
C ASP A 57 -10.25 -14.00 5.82
N TYR A 58 -11.19 -13.06 5.62
CA TYR A 58 -10.92 -11.80 4.93
C TYR A 58 -9.75 -11.04 5.55
N TRP A 59 -9.74 -10.86 6.86
CA TRP A 59 -8.67 -10.11 7.54
C TRP A 59 -7.33 -10.84 7.54
N VAL A 60 -7.34 -12.17 7.51
CA VAL A 60 -6.13 -12.98 7.33
C VAL A 60 -5.55 -12.74 5.93
N ASP A 61 -6.39 -12.78 4.91
CA ASP A 61 -5.98 -12.53 3.52
C ASP A 61 -5.47 -11.11 3.32
N GLN A 62 -6.18 -10.12 3.89
CA GLN A 62 -5.77 -8.71 3.88
C GLN A 62 -4.38 -8.53 4.53
N SER A 63 -4.18 -9.12 5.71
CA SER A 63 -2.90 -9.04 6.43
C SER A 63 -1.78 -9.76 5.66
N ASN A 64 -2.10 -10.85 4.97
CA ASN A 64 -1.15 -11.58 4.13
C ASN A 64 -0.75 -10.74 2.91
N PHE A 65 -1.70 -10.09 2.24
CA PHE A 65 -1.44 -9.19 1.12
C PHE A 65 -0.50 -8.06 1.55
N GLU A 66 -0.83 -7.35 2.62
CA GLU A 66 -0.03 -6.21 3.12
C GLU A 66 1.41 -6.63 3.46
N ARG A 67 1.57 -7.77 4.13
CA ARG A 67 2.88 -8.33 4.45
C ARG A 67 3.68 -8.69 3.20
N HIS A 68 3.04 -9.26 2.17
CA HIS A 68 3.72 -9.56 0.91
C HIS A 68 4.08 -8.29 0.15
N LEU A 69 3.18 -7.31 0.10
CA LEU A 69 3.43 -6.01 -0.53
C LEU A 69 4.63 -5.32 0.12
N GLY A 70 4.67 -5.28 1.45
CA GLY A 70 5.78 -4.66 2.17
C GLY A 70 7.12 -5.36 1.98
N LYS A 71 7.13 -6.68 1.77
CA LYS A 71 8.35 -7.43 1.42
C LYS A 71 8.79 -7.22 -0.03
N ALA A 72 7.84 -7.12 -0.96
CA ALA A 72 8.13 -7.06 -2.39
C ALA A 72 8.43 -5.62 -2.87
N ASN A 73 7.70 -4.64 -2.34
CA ASN A 73 7.81 -3.24 -2.72
C ASN A 73 7.42 -2.36 -1.53
N PHE A 74 8.43 -2.03 -0.71
CA PHE A 74 8.22 -1.25 0.50
C PHE A 74 7.65 0.15 0.26
N PRO A 75 8.11 0.94 -0.75
CA PRO A 75 7.46 2.21 -1.10
C PRO A 75 5.98 2.08 -1.44
N ALA A 76 5.59 1.04 -2.19
CA ALA A 76 4.18 0.75 -2.49
C ALA A 76 3.38 0.40 -1.24
N TYR A 77 3.94 -0.39 -0.33
CA TYR A 77 3.34 -0.65 0.97
C TYR A 77 3.14 0.63 1.78
N LEU A 78 4.12 1.53 1.83
CA LEU A 78 3.95 2.82 2.51
C LEU A 78 2.83 3.66 1.87
N ALA A 79 2.78 3.74 0.55
CA ALA A 79 1.70 4.44 -0.15
C ALA A 79 0.32 3.82 0.18
N TYR A 80 0.24 2.49 0.17
CA TYR A 80 -0.95 1.73 0.54
C TYR A 80 -1.39 2.00 1.99
N MET A 81 -0.52 1.80 2.96
CA MET A 81 -0.83 1.96 4.38
C MET A 81 -1.22 3.39 4.74
N LYS A 82 -0.60 4.39 4.09
CA LYS A 82 -0.98 5.79 4.23
C LYS A 82 -2.39 6.02 3.68
N GLY A 83 -2.70 5.53 2.48
CA GLY A 83 -4.04 5.61 1.91
C GLY A 83 -5.11 4.96 2.79
N LYS A 84 -4.82 3.78 3.37
CA LYS A 84 -5.71 3.09 4.34
C LYS A 84 -5.96 3.98 5.56
N LYS A 85 -4.90 4.49 6.19
CA LYS A 85 -5.00 5.38 7.35
C LYS A 85 -5.87 6.59 7.06
N GLU A 86 -5.68 7.25 5.92
CA GLU A 86 -6.47 8.42 5.51
C GLU A 86 -7.94 8.07 5.26
N ALA A 87 -8.22 6.96 4.58
CA ALA A 87 -9.57 6.49 4.32
C ALA A 87 -10.34 6.18 5.62
N TYR A 88 -9.71 5.42 6.53
CA TYR A 88 -10.27 5.07 7.84
C TYR A 88 -10.51 6.31 8.70
N LYS A 89 -9.53 7.22 8.74
CA LYS A 89 -9.66 8.48 9.48
C LYS A 89 -10.83 9.30 8.94
N SER A 90 -10.93 9.45 7.62
CA SER A 90 -12.02 10.20 6.98
C SER A 90 -13.39 9.56 7.27
N HIS A 91 -13.48 8.23 7.21
CA HIS A 91 -14.72 7.52 7.50
C HIS A 91 -15.15 7.71 8.95
N LEU A 92 -14.26 7.49 9.91
CA LEU A 92 -14.56 7.65 11.34
C LEU A 92 -14.91 9.09 11.71
N GLN A 93 -14.38 10.10 11.01
CA GLN A 93 -14.78 11.49 11.20
C GLN A 93 -16.19 11.79 10.69
N LYS A 94 -16.65 11.08 9.65
CA LYS A 94 -18.00 11.23 9.07
C LYS A 94 -19.03 10.33 9.75
N CYS A 95 -18.55 9.32 10.46
CA CYS A 95 -19.36 8.37 11.18
C CYS A 95 -19.91 9.01 12.47
N ASN A 96 -21.24 9.10 12.55
CA ASN A 96 -21.96 9.52 13.76
C ASN A 96 -22.35 8.28 14.60
N ASP A 97 -23.13 8.47 15.68
CA ASP A 97 -23.57 7.43 16.63
C ASP A 97 -24.29 6.20 16.01
N GLY A 98 -24.64 6.26 14.72
CA GLY A 98 -25.37 5.20 14.01
C GLY A 98 -24.50 4.14 13.32
N CYS A 99 -23.17 4.27 13.29
CA CYS A 99 -22.35 3.24 12.66
C CYS A 99 -22.20 2.03 13.58
N SER A 100 -22.57 0.86 13.07
CA SER A 100 -22.23 -0.42 13.69
C SER A 100 -21.01 -0.99 12.98
N PHE A 101 -20.02 -1.41 13.76
CA PHE A 101 -18.83 -2.08 13.26
C PHE A 101 -18.58 -3.33 14.09
N SER A 102 -18.03 -4.36 13.44
CA SER A 102 -17.56 -5.53 14.16
C SER A 102 -16.40 -5.17 15.10
N SER A 103 -16.18 -6.01 16.13
CA SER A 103 -15.02 -5.85 17.01
C SER A 103 -13.70 -5.98 16.27
N LEU A 104 -13.67 -6.79 15.20
CA LEU A 104 -12.46 -7.07 14.43
C LEU A 104 -12.12 -5.90 13.51
N TYR A 105 -13.11 -5.32 12.82
CA TYR A 105 -12.95 -4.05 12.10
C TYR A 105 -12.41 -2.95 13.02
N LEU A 106 -12.99 -2.78 14.22
CA LEU A 106 -12.52 -1.77 15.17
C LEU A 106 -11.08 -2.02 15.64
N ALA A 107 -10.65 -3.28 15.75
CA ALA A 107 -9.27 -3.61 16.05
C ALA A 107 -8.35 -3.17 14.90
N LYS A 108 -8.72 -3.49 13.66
CA LYS A 108 -7.98 -3.12 12.44
C LYS A 108 -7.92 -1.63 12.19
N ALA A 109 -9.02 -0.93 12.39
CA ALA A 109 -9.08 0.53 12.34
C ALA A 109 -8.06 1.16 13.31
N ARG A 110 -7.99 0.66 14.56
CA ARG A 110 -7.01 1.15 15.54
C ARG A 110 -5.57 0.87 15.10
N GLU A 111 -5.31 -0.30 14.52
CA GLU A 111 -3.98 -0.64 13.97
C GLU A 111 -3.55 0.38 12.92
N TYR A 112 -4.35 0.60 11.86
CA TYR A 112 -4.00 1.55 10.80
C TYR A 112 -3.85 3.00 11.29
N LEU A 113 -4.70 3.42 12.23
CA LEU A 113 -4.65 4.79 12.77
C LEU A 113 -3.50 5.02 13.74
N SER A 114 -2.99 3.96 14.37
CA SER A 114 -1.87 4.04 15.30
C SER A 114 -0.50 4.23 14.62
N LEU A 115 -0.42 3.99 13.31
CA LEU A 115 0.81 4.17 12.54
C LEU A 115 1.24 5.63 12.57
N SER A 116 2.41 5.90 13.14
CA SER A 116 2.99 7.24 13.20
C SER A 116 3.62 7.62 11.86
N ASP A 117 3.52 8.90 11.47
CA ASP A 117 4.13 9.38 10.22
C ASP A 117 5.67 9.25 10.25
N SER A 118 6.26 9.19 11.44
CA SER A 118 7.68 8.88 11.66
C SER A 118 8.04 7.41 11.40
N GLU A 119 7.15 6.45 11.66
CA GLU A 119 7.36 5.03 11.33
C GLU A 119 7.39 4.83 9.81
N PHE A 120 6.57 5.60 9.08
CA PHE A 120 6.62 5.66 7.61
C PHE A 120 7.98 6.16 7.08
N LEU A 121 8.55 7.20 7.70
CA LEU A 121 9.83 7.78 7.28
C LEU A 121 11.04 6.94 7.75
N GLY A 122 10.96 6.31 8.92
CA GLY A 122 12.01 5.45 9.47
C GLY A 122 12.13 4.10 8.76
N GLY A 123 11.03 3.60 8.19
CA GLY A 123 11.01 2.36 7.41
C GLY A 123 11.79 2.43 6.10
N TYR A 124 12.03 3.62 5.54
CA TYR A 124 12.81 3.81 4.30
C TYR A 124 14.25 3.28 4.42
N ASN A 125 14.71 3.00 5.64
CA ASN A 125 16.09 2.59 5.94
C ASN A 125 16.29 1.13 6.40
N THR A 126 15.27 0.29 6.58
CA THR A 126 15.54 -1.10 7.03
C THR A 126 14.56 -2.18 6.56
N ASP A 127 15.10 -3.38 6.32
CA ASP A 127 14.47 -4.68 6.01
C ASP A 127 13.47 -5.21 7.07
N ASN A 128 12.96 -4.38 7.99
CA ASN A 128 12.22 -4.80 9.18
C ASN A 128 10.70 -4.79 9.03
N VAL A 129 10.17 -5.04 7.82
CA VAL A 129 8.73 -5.16 7.56
C VAL A 129 8.11 -6.38 8.27
N ALA A 130 8.93 -7.33 8.71
CA ALA A 130 8.47 -8.54 9.41
C ALA A 130 8.05 -8.32 10.88
N GLN A 131 8.16 -7.11 11.45
CA GLN A 131 8.05 -6.90 12.91
C GLN A 131 6.85 -6.08 13.42
N HIS A 132 5.91 -5.64 12.58
CA HIS A 132 4.59 -5.21 13.10
C HIS A 132 3.73 -6.42 13.52
N ILE A 133 4.29 -7.26 14.39
CA ILE A 133 3.55 -8.23 15.19
C ILE A 133 3.15 -7.46 16.46
N PRO A 134 1.86 -7.35 16.81
CA PRO A 134 1.47 -6.70 18.05
C PRO A 134 2.18 -7.41 19.22
N ARG A 135 2.98 -6.65 19.99
CA ARG A 135 3.63 -7.16 21.21
C ARG A 135 2.55 -7.77 22.09
N LYS A 136 2.56 -9.10 22.23
CA LYS A 136 1.70 -9.81 23.19
C LYS A 136 1.88 -9.16 24.55
N ARG A 137 0.84 -8.48 25.05
CA ARG A 137 0.80 -8.03 26.45
C ARG A 137 0.94 -9.27 27.32
N LYS A 138 2.03 -9.36 28.08
CA LYS A 138 2.13 -10.34 29.16
C LYS A 138 1.08 -9.95 30.20
N LEU A 139 0.05 -10.78 30.32
CA LEU A 139 -0.84 -10.75 31.48
C LEU A 139 0.04 -11.08 32.71
N LYS A 140 0.01 -10.17 33.68
CA LYS A 140 0.61 -10.35 35.01
C LYS A 140 -0.46 -10.89 35.95
#